data_AF-A0A4Y8C6H0-F1
#
_entry.id   AF-A0A4Y8C6H0-F1
#
_cell.length_a   1.000
_cell.length_b   1.000
_cell.length_c   1.000
_cell.angle_alpha   90.00
_cell.angle_beta   90.00
_cell.angle_gamma   90.00
#
_symmetry.space_group_name_H-M   'P 1'
#
loop_
_entity.id
_entity.type
_entity.pdbx_description
1 polymer ?
#
loop_
_entity_poly.entity_id
_entity_poly.type
_entity_poly.pdbx_seq_one_letter_code
_entity_poly.pdbx_strand_id
1 'polypeptide(L)'
;IELENYKIANLMNLLNHYSEAKNIFHKDKNTLNFQDVSKKVYELITSEFKDMIYFRLDGFISHLLIDEFQDTSVIQYQILRPLIAELVSGEG
;
A
#
# COMPACT_ATOMS: atom_id res chain seq x y z
N ILE A 1 8.81 23.96 -21.83
CA ILE A 1 9.09 23.86 -20.37
C ILE A 1 7.94 24.45 -19.55
N GLU A 2 7.68 25.76 -19.55
CA GLU A 2 6.62 26.35 -18.68
C GLU A 2 5.20 25.87 -19.02
N LEU A 3 4.82 25.86 -20.31
CA LEU A 3 3.54 25.33 -20.77
C LEU A 3 3.38 23.83 -20.47
N GLU A 4 4.48 23.08 -20.49
CA GLU A 4 4.49 21.64 -20.22
C GLU A 4 4.27 21.37 -18.73
N ASN A 5 4.97 22.10 -17.87
CA ASN A 5 4.76 22.06 -16.42
C ASN A 5 3.33 22.45 -16.04
N TYR A 6 2.77 23.46 -16.69
CA TYR A 6 1.37 23.85 -16.49
C TYR A 6 0.39 22.72 -16.87
N LYS A 7 0.62 22.03 -17.99
CA LYS A 7 -0.20 20.88 -18.40
C LYS A 7 -0.09 19.72 -17.41
N ILE A 8 1.12 19.41 -16.95
CA ILE A 8 1.35 18.36 -15.95
C ILE A 8 0.63 18.71 -14.64
N ALA A 9 0.74 19.95 -14.16
CA ALA A 9 0.06 20.39 -12.95
C ALA A 9 -1.47 20.22 -13.05
N ASN A 10 -2.06 20.60 -14.19
CA ASN A 10 -3.49 20.42 -14.44
C ASN A 10 -3.88 18.94 -14.48
N LEU A 11 -3.07 18.09 -15.13
CA LEU A 11 -3.32 16.65 -15.15
C LEU A 11 -3.26 16.05 -13.74
N MET A 12 -2.26 16.43 -12.94
CA MET A 12 -2.14 15.99 -11.54
C MET A 12 -3.34 16.45 -10.72
N ASN A 13 -3.81 17.68 -10.93
CA ASN A 13 -4.99 18.19 -10.26
C ASN A 13 -6.26 17.40 -10.65
N LEU A 14 -6.42 17.05 -11.92
CA LEU A 14 -7.52 16.20 -12.38
C LEU A 14 -7.46 14.80 -11.75
N LEU A 15 -6.27 14.20 -11.71
CA LEU A 15 -6.05 12.88 -11.11
C LEU A 15 -6.36 12.87 -9.61
N ASN A 16 -6.01 13.95 -8.90
CA ASN A 16 -6.35 14.11 -7.49
C ASN A 16 -7.86 14.15 -7.27
N HIS A 17 -8.59 15.00 -7.99
CA HIS A 17 -10.05 15.05 -7.89
C HIS A 17 -10.71 13.71 -8.24
N TYR A 18 -10.21 13.02 -9.27
CA TYR A 18 -10.69 11.69 -9.62
C TYR A 18 -10.47 10.69 -8.48
N SER A 19 -9.28 10.67 -7.88
CA SER A 19 -8.98 9.78 -6.75
C SER A 19 -9.88 10.07 -5.54
N GLU A 20 -10.15 11.34 -5.24
CA GLU A 20 -11.04 11.74 -4.15
C GLU A 20 -12.48 11.28 -4.40
N ALA A 21 -13.02 11.55 -5.59
CA ALA A 21 -14.35 11.10 -5.98
C ALA A 21 -14.48 9.57 -5.92
N LYS A 22 -13.46 8.84 -6.41
CA LYS A 22 -13.40 7.37 -6.30
C LYS A 22 -13.42 6.94 -4.83
N ASN A 23 -12.63 7.55 -3.97
CA ASN A 23 -12.58 7.20 -2.53
C ASN A 23 -13.92 7.45 -1.83
N ILE A 24 -14.59 8.57 -2.11
CA ILE A 24 -15.92 8.87 -1.57
C ILE A 24 -16.92 7.79 -2.01
N PHE A 25 -16.95 7.47 -3.30
CA PHE A 25 -17.84 6.44 -3.84
C PHE A 25 -17.63 5.06 -3.17
N HIS A 26 -16.38 4.62 -3.02
CA HIS A 26 -16.06 3.36 -2.36
C HIS A 26 -16.50 3.34 -0.89
N LYS A 27 -16.31 4.46 -0.18
CA LYS A 27 -16.72 4.60 1.22
C LYS A 27 -18.24 4.54 1.36
N ASP A 28 -18.97 5.26 0.51
CA ASP A 28 -20.44 5.30 0.53
C ASP A 28 -21.06 3.93 0.20
N LYS A 29 -20.43 3.18 -0.71
CA LYS A 29 -20.85 1.83 -1.05
C LYS A 29 -20.35 0.76 -0.08
N ASN A 30 -19.42 1.12 0.81
CA ASN A 30 -18.68 0.18 1.66
C ASN A 30 -18.09 -0.99 0.85
N THR A 31 -17.49 -0.68 -0.30
CA THR A 31 -16.88 -1.66 -1.20
C THR A 31 -15.41 -1.34 -1.46
N LEU A 32 -14.59 -2.38 -1.51
CA LEU A 32 -13.19 -2.30 -1.92
C LEU A 32 -12.98 -3.30 -3.05
N ASN A 33 -12.31 -2.87 -4.13
CA ASN A 33 -11.78 -3.83 -5.10
C ASN A 33 -10.42 -4.37 -4.64
N PHE A 34 -9.91 -5.40 -5.32
CA PHE A 34 -8.63 -6.03 -4.97
C PHE A 34 -7.44 -5.05 -4.98
N GLN A 35 -7.42 -4.07 -5.89
CA GLN A 35 -6.34 -3.07 -5.94
C GLN A 35 -6.43 -2.11 -4.75
N ASP A 36 -7.64 -1.73 -4.35
CA ASP A 36 -7.86 -0.86 -3.21
C ASP A 36 -7.41 -1.54 -1.91
N VAL A 37 -7.54 -2.86 -1.79
CA VAL A 37 -7.02 -3.62 -0.63
C VAL A 37 -5.52 -3.43 -0.49
N SER A 38 -4.75 -3.69 -1.56
CA SER A 38 -3.29 -3.50 -1.54
C SER A 38 -2.91 -2.07 -1.19
N LYS A 39 -3.58 -1.08 -1.79
CA LYS A 39 -3.32 0.33 -1.49
C LYS A 39 -3.64 0.68 -0.03
N LYS A 40 -4.75 0.19 0.52
CA LYS A 40 -5.16 0.45 1.91
C LYS A 40 -4.23 -0.21 2.91
N VAL A 41 -3.78 -1.44 2.65
CA VAL A 41 -2.78 -2.10 3.49
C VAL A 41 -1.47 -1.31 3.46
N TYR A 42 -1.04 -0.84 2.28
CA TYR A 42 0.13 0.02 2.16
C TYR A 42 -0.01 1.35 2.91
N GLU A 43 -1.17 2.01 2.84
CA GLU A 43 -1.46 3.22 3.64
C GLU A 43 -1.36 2.93 5.15
N LEU A 44 -1.88 1.79 5.60
CA LEU A 44 -1.83 1.40 7.01
C LEU A 44 -0.40 1.12 7.49
N ILE A 45 0.39 0.35 6.74
CA ILE A 45 1.77 0.01 7.12
C ILE A 45 2.78 1.17 6.95
N THR A 46 2.34 2.29 6.38
CA THR A 46 3.13 3.54 6.27
C THR A 46 2.64 4.65 7.20
N SER A 47 1.50 4.45 7.87
CA SER A 47 0.92 5.38 8.84
C SER A 47 1.58 5.28 10.23
N GLU A 48 1.14 6.10 11.19
CA GLU A 48 1.54 5.97 12.59
C GLU A 48 1.18 4.63 13.23
N PHE A 49 0.25 3.86 12.65
CA PHE A 49 -0.14 2.54 13.14
C PHE A 49 0.82 1.43 12.76
N LYS A 50 1.84 1.74 11.95
CA LYS A 50 2.82 0.78 11.44
C LYS A 50 3.35 -0.17 12.52
N ASP A 51 3.90 0.38 13.60
CA ASP A 51 4.55 -0.44 14.64
C ASP A 51 3.54 -1.29 15.41
N MET A 52 2.32 -0.78 15.63
CA MET A 52 1.23 -1.55 16.24
C MET A 52 0.81 -2.72 15.35
N ILE A 53 0.70 -2.50 14.04
CA ILE A 53 0.35 -3.56 13.08
C ILE A 53 1.45 -4.61 13.06
N TYR A 54 2.72 -4.20 13.00
CA TYR A 54 3.83 -5.15 13.01
C TYR A 54 3.94 -5.93 14.31
N PHE A 55 3.82 -5.27 15.47
CA PHE A 55 3.76 -5.97 16.76
C PHE A 55 2.65 -7.03 16.82
N ARG A 56 1.49 -6.74 16.21
CA ARG A 56 0.39 -7.71 16.13
C ARG A 56 0.64 -8.84 15.14
N LEU A 57 1.54 -8.72 14.18
CA LEU A 57 1.85 -9.74 13.17
C LEU A 57 3.06 -10.59 13.55
N ASP A 58 4.06 -9.99 14.17
CA ASP A 58 5.28 -10.62 14.72
C ASP A 58 4.94 -11.88 15.53
N GLY A 59 4.00 -11.79 16.47
CA GLY A 59 3.57 -12.93 17.28
C GLY A 59 2.82 -14.07 16.56
N PHE A 60 2.54 -13.96 15.26
CA PHE A 60 1.75 -14.98 14.52
C PHE A 60 2.44 -15.56 13.28
N ILE A 61 3.50 -14.93 12.75
CA ILE A 61 4.11 -15.34 11.47
C ILE A 61 5.59 -15.65 11.66
N SER A 62 5.92 -16.93 11.91
CA SER A 62 7.32 -17.37 12.02
C SER A 62 7.96 -17.75 10.69
N HIS A 63 7.16 -17.99 9.65
CA HIS A 63 7.63 -18.40 8.31
C HIS A 63 6.77 -17.75 7.22
N LEU A 64 7.40 -17.26 6.16
CA LEU A 64 6.74 -16.69 4.99
C LEU A 64 7.22 -17.40 3.72
N LEU A 65 6.31 -18.09 3.04
CA LEU A 65 6.56 -18.69 1.73
C LEU A 65 5.75 -17.91 0.69
N ILE A 66 6.42 -17.41 -0.34
CA ILE A 66 5.78 -16.68 -1.44
C ILE A 66 6.07 -17.43 -2.73
N ASP A 67 5.00 -17.97 -3.33
CA ASP A 67 5.05 -18.56 -4.65
C ASP A 67 4.89 -17.48 -5.73
N GLU A 68 5.37 -17.75 -6.95
CA GLU A 68 5.30 -16.82 -8.09
C GLU A 68 5.82 -15.40 -7.77
N PHE A 69 6.90 -15.31 -6.96
CA PHE A 69 7.40 -14.02 -6.47
C PHE A 69 7.75 -13.03 -7.58
N GLN A 70 8.16 -13.51 -8.76
CA GLN A 70 8.45 -12.67 -9.92
C GLN A 70 7.25 -11.83 -10.40
N ASP A 71 6.02 -12.24 -10.09
CA ASP A 71 4.79 -11.54 -10.45
C ASP A 71 4.34 -10.54 -9.36
N THR A 72 5.12 -10.38 -8.29
CA THR A 72 4.81 -9.47 -7.19
C THR A 72 5.01 -8.01 -7.61
N SER A 73 3.96 -7.21 -7.50
CA SER A 73 4.04 -5.76 -7.74
C SER A 73 4.84 -5.03 -6.66
N VAL A 74 5.36 -3.84 -7.00
CA VAL A 74 6.12 -3.00 -6.06
C VAL A 74 5.36 -2.74 -4.76
N ILE A 75 4.04 -2.46 -4.83
CA ILE A 75 3.24 -2.14 -3.65
C ILE A 75 3.09 -3.37 -2.75
N GLN A 76 2.92 -4.57 -3.34
CA GLN A 76 2.85 -5.83 -2.59
C GLN A 76 4.18 -6.13 -1.90
N TYR A 77 5.30 -5.96 -2.62
CA TYR A 77 6.62 -6.12 -2.02
C TYR A 77 6.85 -5.14 -0.87
N GLN A 78 6.47 -3.87 -1.03
CA GLN A 78 6.60 -2.87 0.03
C GLN A 78 5.77 -3.21 1.28
N ILE A 79 4.58 -3.79 1.11
CA ILE A 79 3.75 -4.29 2.21
C ILE A 79 4.48 -5.40 2.98
N LEU A 80 5.07 -6.35 2.26
CA LEU A 80 5.75 -7.50 2.85
C LEU A 80 7.13 -7.17 3.41
N ARG A 81 7.77 -6.10 2.93
CA ARG A 81 9.17 -5.79 3.21
C ARG A 81 9.50 -5.78 4.70
N PRO A 82 8.70 -5.21 5.61
CA PRO A 82 9.08 -5.20 7.03
C PRO A 82 8.95 -6.57 7.68
N LEU A 83 7.96 -7.39 7.29
CA LEU A 83 7.86 -8.79 7.73
C LEU A 83 9.06 -9.61 7.25
N ILE A 84 9.48 -9.42 6.00
CA ILE A 84 10.68 -10.06 5.46
C ILE A 84 11.93 -9.63 6.24
N ALA A 85 12.06 -8.33 6.56
CA ALA A 85 13.20 -7.80 7.28
C ALA A 85 13.30 -8.38 8.71
N GLU A 86 12.17 -8.52 9.38
CA GLU A 86 12.04 -9.15 10.69
C GLU A 86 12.46 -10.63 10.64
N LEU A 87 11.85 -11.43 9.76
CA LEU A 87 12.15 -12.85 9.60
C LEU A 87 13.62 -13.13 9.28
N VAL A 88 14.27 -12.26 8.49
CA VAL A 88 15.69 -12.39 8.14
C VAL A 88 16.62 -11.91 9.25
N SER A 89 16.15 -11.01 10.13
CA SER A 89 16.97 -10.51 11.26
C SER A 89 17.25 -11.59 12.31
N GLY A 90 16.44 -12.65 12.36
CA GLY A 90 16.59 -13.75 13.32
C GLY A 90 16.23 -13.35 14.76
N GLU A 91 15.65 -12.16 14.96
CA GLU A 91 15.00 -11.77 16.21
C GLU A 91 13.53 -12.17 16.12
N GLY A 92 13.20 -13.34 16.67
CA GLY A 92 11.86 -13.89 16.81
C GLY A 92 11.80 -14.83 18.00
#